data_AF-A0A7S0APA2-F1
#
_entry.id   AF-A0A7S0APA2-F1
#
_cell.length_a   1.000
_cell.length_b   1.000
_cell.length_c   1.000
_cell.angle_alpha   90.00
_cell.angle_beta   90.00
_cell.angle_gamma   90.00
#
_symmetry.space_group_name_H-M   'P 1'
#
loop_
_entity.id
_entity.type
_entity.pdbx_description
1 polymer ?
#
loop_
_entity_poly.entity_id
_entity_poly.type
_entity_poly.pdbx_seq_one_letter_code
_entity_poly.pdbx_strand_id
1 'polypeptide(L)'
;AIYHANRAACSLHLNRPADCVEDCTIAIMLNPKYVKVYLRRASAHEALEQTEDALKDAKVALEIDPRNAAARRDVARLQKMEDERLEKLKEETLGKLKDLGNSILGNFGLSLDNFNAVQDPSSGSYSISFNQNAGSK
;
A
#
# COMPACT_ATOMS: atom_id res chain seq x y z
N ALA A 1 9.47 -3.54 29.73
CA ALA A 1 9.90 -3.64 28.31
C ALA A 1 10.45 -5.03 27.95
N ILE A 2 11.53 -5.51 28.61
CA ILE A 2 12.22 -6.75 28.20
C ILE A 2 11.35 -8.02 28.29
N TYR A 3 10.58 -8.18 29.37
CA TYR A 3 9.67 -9.32 29.54
C TYR A 3 8.68 -9.45 28.36
N HIS A 4 7.95 -8.38 28.06
CA HIS A 4 7.00 -8.35 26.94
C HIS A 4 7.69 -8.55 25.59
N ALA A 5 8.89 -7.98 25.39
CA ALA A 5 9.63 -8.20 24.16
C ALA A 5 10.00 -9.68 23.96
N ASN A 6 10.43 -10.37 25.02
CA ASN A 6 10.73 -11.81 24.95
C ASN A 6 9.46 -12.64 24.72
N ARG A 7 8.35 -12.28 25.38
CA ARG A 7 7.05 -12.95 25.17
C ARG A 7 6.57 -12.77 23.72
N ALA A 8 6.66 -11.57 23.15
CA ALA A 8 6.38 -11.32 21.74
C ALA A 8 7.23 -12.19 20.79
N ALA A 9 8.51 -12.39 21.10
CA ALA A 9 9.38 -13.27 20.32
C ALA A 9 8.83 -14.70 20.30
N CYS A 10 8.43 -15.22 21.46
CA CYS A 10 7.81 -16.53 21.57
C CYS A 10 6.49 -16.59 20.79
N SER A 11 5.66 -15.55 20.87
CA SER A 11 4.39 -15.47 20.13
C SER A 11 4.60 -15.57 18.61
N LEU A 12 5.64 -14.94 18.05
CA LEU A 12 6.00 -15.12 16.63
C LEU A 12 6.39 -16.57 16.31
N HIS A 13 7.20 -17.21 17.14
CA HIS A 13 7.59 -18.60 16.95
C HIS A 13 6.42 -19.58 17.09
N LEU A 14 5.41 -19.22 17.88
CA LEU A 14 4.17 -20.00 18.05
C LEU A 14 3.10 -19.68 16.99
N ASN A 15 3.42 -18.87 15.98
CA ASN A 15 2.50 -18.42 14.94
C ASN A 15 1.24 -17.73 15.50
N ARG A 16 1.44 -16.92 16.55
CA ARG A 16 0.40 -16.12 17.23
C ARG A 16 0.67 -14.62 17.03
N PRO A 17 0.46 -14.09 15.81
CA PRO A 17 0.85 -12.71 15.49
C PRO A 17 0.04 -11.66 16.25
N ALA A 18 -1.25 -11.88 16.53
CA ALA A 18 -2.07 -10.94 17.30
C ALA A 18 -1.53 -10.71 18.72
N ASP A 19 -1.18 -11.79 19.43
CA ASP A 19 -0.57 -11.69 20.77
C ASP A 19 0.80 -11.01 20.71
N CYS A 20 1.57 -11.24 19.64
CA CYS A 20 2.83 -10.54 19.42
C CYS A 20 2.63 -9.02 19.30
N VAL A 21 1.60 -8.57 18.57
CA VAL A 21 1.30 -7.15 18.42
C VAL A 21 0.97 -6.50 19.77
N GLU A 22 0.16 -7.15 20.59
CA GLU A 22 -0.19 -6.66 21.93
C GLU A 22 1.05 -6.55 22.82
N ASP A 23 1.86 -7.60 22.87
CA ASP A 23 3.10 -7.60 23.66
C ASP A 23 4.12 -6.57 23.20
N CYS A 24 4.29 -6.43 21.88
CA CYS A 24 5.17 -5.40 21.33
C CYS A 24 4.67 -4.01 21.67
N THR A 25 3.35 -3.78 21.64
CA THR A 25 2.76 -2.49 21.98
C THR A 25 3.04 -2.12 23.43
N ILE A 26 2.87 -3.05 24.37
CA ILE A 26 3.24 -2.83 25.78
C ILE A 26 4.75 -2.60 25.91
N ALA A 27 5.58 -3.38 25.20
CA ALA A 27 7.03 -3.21 25.25
C ALA A 27 7.49 -1.84 24.73
N ILE A 28 6.84 -1.31 23.69
CA ILE A 28 7.06 0.01 23.11
C ILE A 28 6.63 1.11 24.07
N MET A 29 5.46 0.99 24.71
CA MET A 29 5.04 1.95 25.74
C MET A 29 6.05 2.07 26.89
N LEU A 30 6.68 0.95 27.26
CA LEU A 30 7.69 0.90 28.32
C LEU A 30 9.09 1.34 27.86
N ASN A 31 9.44 1.14 26.58
CA ASN A 31 10.68 1.61 25.98
C ASN A 31 10.49 1.94 24.49
N PRO A 32 10.21 3.22 24.17
CA PRO A 32 9.96 3.65 22.78
C PRO A 32 11.18 3.58 21.87
N LYS A 33 12.39 3.38 22.39
CA LYS A 33 13.61 3.27 21.57
C LYS A 33 14.02 1.81 21.34
N TYR A 34 13.15 0.85 21.65
CA TYR A 34 13.49 -0.55 21.56
C TYR A 34 13.30 -1.09 20.12
N VAL A 35 14.31 -0.94 19.28
CA VAL A 35 14.29 -1.30 17.85
C VAL A 35 13.76 -2.73 17.58
N LYS A 36 14.16 -3.72 18.38
CA LYS A 36 13.76 -5.12 18.17
C LYS A 36 12.25 -5.35 18.27
N VAL A 37 11.53 -4.58 19.09
CA VAL A 37 10.08 -4.77 19.22
C VAL A 37 9.31 -4.16 18.06
N TYR A 38 9.79 -3.08 17.46
CA TYR A 38 9.24 -2.56 16.21
C TYR A 38 9.40 -3.57 15.07
N LEU A 39 10.59 -4.16 14.92
CA LEU A 39 10.81 -5.18 13.89
C LEU A 39 9.93 -6.43 14.09
N ARG A 40 9.76 -6.88 15.34
CA ARG A 40 8.87 -8.01 15.66
C ARG A 40 7.41 -7.69 15.39
N ARG A 41 6.97 -6.48 15.76
CA ARG A 41 5.61 -6.02 15.49
C ARG A 41 5.34 -5.85 14.00
N ALA A 42 6.32 -5.36 13.24
CA ALA A 42 6.26 -5.33 11.78
C ALA A 42 6.07 -6.73 11.19
N SER A 43 6.89 -7.72 11.60
CA SER A 43 6.71 -9.11 11.15
C SER A 43 5.34 -9.70 11.54
N ALA A 44 4.81 -9.34 12.71
CA ALA A 44 3.49 -9.78 13.14
C ALA A 44 2.37 -9.14 12.30
N HIS A 45 2.47 -7.85 11.98
CA HIS A 45 1.54 -7.15 11.09
C HIS A 45 1.57 -7.74 9.68
N GLU A 46 2.74 -8.12 9.15
CA GLU A 46 2.81 -8.83 7.87
C GLU A 46 2.10 -10.19 7.88
N ALA A 47 2.25 -10.96 8.96
CA ALA A 47 1.54 -12.22 9.13
C ALA A 47 0.01 -12.03 9.26
N LEU A 48 -0.45 -10.81 9.56
CA LEU A 48 -1.85 -10.41 9.60
C LEU A 48 -2.31 -9.70 8.32
N GLU A 49 -1.48 -9.66 7.28
CA GLU A 49 -1.73 -8.94 6.01
C GLU A 49 -1.93 -7.41 6.18
N GLN A 50 -1.43 -6.86 7.28
CA GLN A 50 -1.47 -5.44 7.63
C GLN A 50 -0.18 -4.73 7.18
N THR A 51 0.07 -4.74 5.87
CA THR A 51 1.31 -4.26 5.25
C THR A 51 1.62 -2.78 5.56
N GLU A 52 0.61 -1.91 5.61
CA GLU A 52 0.80 -0.49 5.96
C GLU A 52 1.37 -0.31 7.37
N ASP A 53 0.83 -1.04 8.35
CA ASP A 53 1.27 -0.94 9.74
C ASP A 53 2.63 -1.58 9.94
N ALA A 54 2.93 -2.67 9.21
CA ALA A 54 4.26 -3.24 9.15
C ALA A 54 5.30 -2.23 8.63
N LEU A 55 4.95 -1.50 7.56
CA LEU A 55 5.83 -0.48 6.98
C LEU A 55 6.10 0.67 7.94
N LYS A 56 5.07 1.13 8.67
CA LYS A 56 5.20 2.17 9.70
C LYS A 56 6.19 1.74 10.78
N ASP A 57 6.04 0.52 11.31
CA ASP A 57 6.94 -0.01 12.34
C ASP A 57 8.37 -0.19 11.85
N ALA A 58 8.55 -0.70 10.63
CA ALA A 58 9.87 -0.85 10.02
C ALA A 58 10.56 0.51 9.79
N LYS A 59 9.80 1.55 9.41
CA LYS A 59 10.31 2.93 9.28
C LYS A 59 10.75 3.49 10.63
N VAL A 60 9.94 3.34 11.68
CA VAL A 60 10.32 3.77 13.04
C VAL A 60 11.57 3.04 13.53
N ALA A 61 11.67 1.73 13.28
CA ALA A 61 12.88 0.96 13.62
C ALA A 61 14.13 1.53 12.93
N LEU A 62 14.01 1.95 11.67
CA LEU A 62 15.08 2.56 10.90
C LEU A 62 15.41 4.00 11.34
N GLU A 63 14.41 4.77 11.78
CA GLU A 63 14.63 6.10 12.36
C GLU A 63 15.42 6.02 13.66
N ILE A 64 15.13 5.02 14.52
CA ILE A 64 15.83 4.81 15.79
C ILE A 64 17.25 4.27 15.55
N ASP A 65 17.41 3.30 14.64
CA ASP A 65 18.71 2.73 14.26
C ASP A 65 18.87 2.73 12.72
N PRO A 66 19.40 3.83 12.14
CA PRO A 66 19.61 3.96 10.71
C PRO A 66 20.57 2.92 10.12
N ARG A 67 21.41 2.29 10.96
CA ARG A 67 22.39 1.29 10.54
C ARG A 67 21.79 -0.11 10.51
N ASN A 68 20.57 -0.31 11.00
CA ASN A 68 19.91 -1.60 11.05
C ASN A 68 19.62 -2.18 9.66
N ALA A 69 20.33 -3.24 9.30
CA ALA A 69 20.19 -3.89 7.99
C ALA A 69 18.87 -4.66 7.83
N ALA A 70 18.25 -5.13 8.91
CA ALA A 70 16.94 -5.77 8.83
C ALA A 70 15.86 -4.72 8.52
N ALA A 71 15.81 -3.63 9.30
CA ALA A 71 14.87 -2.53 9.09
C ALA A 71 14.93 -1.97 7.66
N ARG A 72 16.15 -1.73 7.12
CA ARG A 72 16.30 -1.25 5.73
C ARG A 72 15.71 -2.21 4.69
N ARG A 73 15.93 -3.52 4.87
CA ARG A 73 15.40 -4.54 3.94
C ARG A 73 13.88 -4.62 4.05
N ASP A 74 13.35 -4.59 5.26
CA ASP A 74 11.91 -4.65 5.50
C ASP A 74 11.21 -3.43 4.89
N VAL A 75 11.73 -2.21 5.13
CA VAL A 75 11.19 -0.99 4.51
C VAL A 75 11.20 -1.06 2.99
N ALA A 76 12.32 -1.47 2.38
CA ALA A 76 12.41 -1.56 0.92
C ALA A 76 11.40 -2.56 0.32
N ARG A 77 11.23 -3.72 0.96
CA ARG A 77 10.29 -4.75 0.52
C ARG A 77 8.84 -4.31 0.72
N LEU A 78 8.51 -3.78 1.89
CA LEU A 78 7.16 -3.36 2.25
C LEU A 78 6.69 -2.16 1.42
N GLN A 79 7.58 -1.19 1.17
CA GLN A 79 7.27 -0.05 0.30
C GLN A 79 6.92 -0.51 -1.11
N LYS A 80 7.69 -1.45 -1.67
CA LYS A 80 7.40 -2.03 -2.99
C LYS A 80 6.02 -2.70 -3.03
N MET A 81 5.66 -3.44 -1.98
CA MET A 81 4.34 -4.10 -1.90
C MET A 81 3.20 -3.09 -1.83
N GLU A 82 3.36 -2.00 -1.07
CA GLU A 82 2.37 -0.91 -0.99
C GLU A 82 2.23 -0.17 -2.33
N ASP A 83 3.35 0.12 -3.01
CA ASP A 83 3.32 0.79 -4.30
C ASP A 83 2.60 -0.08 -5.36
N GLU A 84 2.88 -1.39 -5.39
CA GLU A 84 2.18 -2.34 -6.27
C GLU A 84 0.68 -2.45 -5.94
N ARG A 85 0.30 -2.41 -4.65
CA ARG A 85 -1.10 -2.45 -4.21
C ARG A 85 -1.84 -1.19 -4.63
N LEU A 86 -1.21 -0.03 -4.46
CA LEU A 86 -1.76 1.26 -4.85
C LEU A 86 -1.96 1.36 -6.36
N GLU A 87 -1.00 0.86 -7.15
CA GLU A 87 -1.10 0.88 -8.61
C GLU A 87 -2.26 0.00 -9.10
N LYS A 88 -2.40 -1.22 -8.57
CA LYS A 88 -3.55 -2.10 -8.87
C LYS A 88 -4.88 -1.45 -8.49
N LEU A 89 -4.95 -0.80 -7.33
CA LEU A 89 -6.16 -0.12 -6.89
C LEU A 89 -6.51 1.05 -7.82
N LYS A 90 -5.51 1.81 -8.31
CA LYS A 90 -5.73 2.86 -9.32
C LYS A 90 -6.24 2.28 -10.64
N GLU A 91 -5.65 1.19 -11.13
CA GLU A 91 -6.09 0.53 -12.35
C GLU A 91 -7.54 0.02 -12.23
N GLU A 92 -7.88 -0.65 -11.12
CA GLU A 92 -9.24 -1.14 -10.86
C GLU A 92 -10.26 -0.01 -10.72
N THR A 93 -9.90 1.06 -10.02
CA THR A 93 -10.79 2.22 -9.84
C THR A 93 -10.98 2.99 -11.15
N LEU A 94 -9.93 3.14 -11.95
CA LEU A 94 -10.01 3.74 -13.28
C LEU A 94 -10.88 2.89 -14.23
N GLY A 95 -10.72 1.56 -14.20
CA GLY A 95 -11.57 0.64 -14.95
C GLY A 95 -13.05 0.80 -14.60
N LYS A 96 -13.39 0.76 -13.30
CA LYS A 96 -14.76 0.99 -12.82
C LYS A 96 -15.31 2.35 -13.22
N LEU A 97 -14.47 3.39 -13.20
CA LEU A 97 -14.87 4.74 -13.61
C LEU A 97 -15.14 4.81 -15.13
N LYS A 98 -14.32 4.12 -15.93
CA LYS A 98 -14.53 3.99 -17.38
C LYS A 98 -15.82 3.25 -17.67
N ASP A 99 -16.08 2.13 -16.98
CA ASP A 99 -17.30 1.34 -17.14
C ASP A 99 -18.55 2.15 -16.74
N LEU A 100 -18.47 2.90 -15.65
CA LEU A 100 -19.54 3.80 -15.23
C LEU A 100 -19.81 4.88 -16.28
N GLY A 101 -18.75 5.51 -16.80
CA GLY A 101 -18.86 6.49 -17.89
C GLY A 101 -19.50 5.88 -19.14
N ASN A 102 -19.07 4.68 -19.53
CA ASN A 102 -19.63 3.94 -20.66
C ASN A 102 -21.09 3.51 -20.44
N SER A 103 -21.51 3.21 -19.21
CA SER A 103 -22.91 2.91 -18.90
C SER A 103 -23.81 4.14 -19.08
N ILE A 104 -23.34 5.32 -18.66
CA ILE A 104 -24.07 6.57 -18.84
C ILE A 104 -24.12 6.97 -20.32
N LEU A 105 -22.98 6.91 -21.01
CA LEU A 105 -22.85 7.26 -22.42
C LEU A 105 -23.54 6.26 -23.35
N GLY A 106 -23.55 4.98 -22.98
CA GLY A 106 -24.16 3.89 -23.74
C GLY A 106 -25.67 4.08 -23.91
N ASN A 107 -26.35 4.66 -22.91
CA ASN A 107 -27.77 5.04 -23.03
C ASN A 107 -28.03 6.08 -24.13
N PHE A 108 -26.99 6.76 -24.62
CA PHE A 108 -27.03 7.70 -25.73
C PHE A 108 -26.36 7.16 -27.02
N GLY A 109 -25.98 5.88 -27.04
CA GLY A 109 -25.24 5.28 -28.15
C GLY A 109 -23.79 5.75 -28.26
N LEU A 110 -23.20 6.19 -27.14
CA LEU A 110 -21.84 6.73 -27.06
C LEU A 110 -20.94 5.83 -26.19
N SER A 111 -19.63 5.89 -26.42
CA SER A 111 -18.59 5.28 -25.57
C SER A 111 -17.50 6.31 -25.29
N LEU A 112 -16.79 6.18 -24.17
CA LEU A 112 -15.54 6.90 -23.91
C LEU A 112 -14.52 6.67 -25.01
N ASP A 113 -14.54 5.52 -25.69
CA ASP A 113 -13.64 5.22 -26.81
C ASP A 113 -13.96 6.08 -28.06
N ASN A 114 -15.13 6.71 -28.12
CA ASN A 114 -15.49 7.64 -29.20
C ASN A 114 -14.80 9.00 -29.03
N PHE A 115 -14.20 9.30 -27.88
CA PHE A 115 -13.54 10.58 -27.60
C PHE A 115 -12.02 10.41 -27.67
N ASN A 116 -11.37 11.13 -28.59
CA ASN A 116 -9.92 11.17 -28.71
C ASN A 116 -9.40 12.53 -28.23
N ALA A 117 -8.71 12.52 -27.09
CA ALA A 117 -8.08 13.69 -26.50
C ALA A 117 -6.59 13.76 -26.88
N VAL A 118 -6.20 14.80 -27.60
CA VAL A 118 -4.81 15.06 -28.00
C VAL A 118 -4.30 16.28 -27.23
N GLN A 119 -3.18 16.12 -26.51
CA GLN A 119 -2.52 17.23 -25.81
C GLN A 119 -1.51 17.91 -26.73
N ASP A 120 -1.57 19.24 -26.82
CA ASP A 120 -0.56 20.05 -27.51
C ASP A 120 0.69 20.19 -26.62
N PRO A 121 1.87 19.68 -27.04
CA PRO A 121 3.10 19.72 -26.24
C PRO A 121 3.59 21.13 -25.93
N SER A 122 3.20 22.14 -26.72
CA SER A 122 3.72 23.51 -26.61
C SER A 122 2.90 24.39 -25.67
N SER A 123 1.58 24.21 -25.65
CA SER A 123 0.64 25.02 -24.86
C SER A 123 0.08 24.27 -23.65
N GLY A 124 0.22 22.94 -23.60
CA GLY A 124 -0.40 22.08 -22.59
C GLY A 124 -1.92 21.96 -22.74
N SER A 125 -2.51 22.58 -23.77
CA SER A 125 -3.94 22.55 -24.04
C SER A 125 -4.38 21.19 -24.60
N TYR A 126 -5.62 20.79 -24.29
CA TYR A 126 -6.21 19.54 -24.79
C TYR A 126 -7.23 19.84 -25.88
N SER A 127 -7.08 19.19 -27.04
CA SER A 127 -8.09 19.16 -28.09
C SER A 127 -8.83 17.83 -28.02
N ILE A 128 -10.13 17.87 -27.78
CA ILE A 128 -10.99 16.69 -27.75
C ILE A 128 -11.73 16.60 -29.08
N SER A 129 -11.56 15.47 -29.77
CA SER A 129 -12.27 15.13 -30.99
C SER A 129 -13.18 13.93 -30.75
N PHE A 130 -14.34 13.92 -31.40
CA PHE A 130 -15.32 12.84 -31.27
C PHE A 130 -15.43 12.07 -32.58
N ASN A 131 -15.34 10.75 -32.53
CA ASN A 131 -15.46 9.86 -33.69
C ASN A 131 -16.54 8.80 -33.44
N GLN A 132 -17.66 8.94 -34.15
CA GLN A 132 -18.88 8.17 -33.94
C GLN A 132 -18.79 6.71 -34.44
N ASN A 133 -17.79 6.37 -35.26
CA ASN A 133 -17.64 5.06 -35.90
C ASN A 133 -16.61 4.12 -35.24
N ALA A 134 -16.03 4.49 -34.09
CA ALA A 134 -14.93 3.73 -33.49
C ALA A 134 -15.35 2.37 -32.87
N GLY A 135 -16.64 2.17 -32.58
CA GLY A 135 -17.17 0.96 -31.91
C GLY A 135 -17.86 -0.07 -32.81
N SER A 136 -17.92 0.13 -34.13
CA SER A 136 -18.61 -0.77 -35.07
C SER A 136 -17.65 -1.80 -35.67
N LYS A 137 -17.34 -2.87 -34.93
CA LYS A 137 -16.85 -4.15 -35.48
C LYS A 137 -17.46 -5.32 -34.73
#